data_AF-A0A519CH67-F1
#
_entry.id   AF-A0A519CH67-F1
#
_cell.length_a   1.000
_cell.length_b   1.000
_cell.length_c   1.000
_cell.angle_alpha   90.00
_cell.angle_beta   90.00
_cell.angle_gamma   90.00
#
_symmetry.space_group_name_H-M   'P 1'
#
loop_
_entity.id
_entity.type
_entity.pdbx_description
1 polymer ?
#
loop_
_entity_poly.entity_id
_entity_poly.type
_entity_poly.pdbx_seq_one_letter_code
_entity_poly.pdbx_strand_id
1 'polypeptide(L)'
;YDDTEEIDILGVGANPEMVKILEDLGIKPLEQGVIKGMTGVMLGEGRRRGRNIMSIMVEADPRFPDARAAAVVIEHLNKLLPMIDLDHEPLMAEAESLEEQIRSMMEGAQLSSGDGSPGANSMLYG
;
A
#
# COMPACT_ATOMS: atom_id res chain seq x y z
N TYR A 1 3.55 6.62 -14.40
CA TYR A 1 2.80 6.78 -13.16
C TYR A 1 2.56 8.26 -13.08
N ASP A 2 1.35 8.70 -13.41
CA ASP A 2 0.93 10.04 -13.00
C ASP A 2 0.76 9.93 -11.49
N ASP A 3 1.58 10.66 -10.73
CA ASP A 3 1.33 10.89 -9.33
C ASP A 3 0.06 11.75 -9.24
N THR A 4 -1.09 11.12 -9.07
CA THR A 4 -2.24 11.83 -8.51
C THR A 4 -1.91 12.13 -7.05
N GLU A 5 -1.90 13.41 -6.68
CA GLU A 5 -1.48 13.89 -5.34
C GLU A 5 -2.33 13.33 -4.18
N GLU A 6 -3.47 12.69 -4.45
CA GLU A 6 -4.26 11.98 -3.46
C GLU A 6 -3.98 10.48 -3.51
N ILE A 7 -3.33 9.96 -2.46
CA ILE A 7 -3.29 8.53 -2.20
C ILE A 7 -4.73 8.07 -1.92
N ASP A 8 -5.29 7.24 -2.80
CA ASP A 8 -6.66 6.76 -2.64
C ASP A 8 -6.73 5.74 -1.48
N ILE A 9 -7.33 6.17 -0.37
CA ILE A 9 -7.68 5.31 0.76
C ILE A 9 -9.09 4.76 0.59
N LEU A 10 -9.22 3.43 0.69
CA LEU A 10 -10.46 2.70 0.52
C LEU A 10 -10.73 1.77 1.70
N GLY A 11 -12.01 1.48 1.94
CA GLY A 11 -12.43 0.62 3.04
C GLY A 11 -13.46 -0.42 2.63
N VAL A 12 -13.47 -1.57 3.34
CA VAL A 12 -14.53 -2.57 3.23
C VAL A 12 -14.99 -2.99 4.61
N GLY A 13 -16.28 -2.82 4.90
CA GLY A 13 -16.93 -3.31 6.12
C GLY A 13 -17.63 -4.65 5.88
N ALA A 14 -17.49 -5.60 6.82
CA ALA A 14 -18.19 -6.89 6.74
C ALA A 14 -19.72 -6.75 6.91
N ASN A 15 -20.16 -5.70 7.61
CA ASN A 15 -21.56 -5.40 7.90
C ASN A 15 -21.82 -3.87 7.84
N PRO A 16 -23.09 -3.42 7.83
CA PRO A 16 -23.43 -2.00 7.71
C PRO A 16 -22.88 -1.11 8.83
N GLU A 17 -22.73 -1.63 10.05
CA GLU A 17 -22.14 -0.89 11.17
C GLU A 17 -20.69 -0.53 10.87
N MET A 18 -19.91 -1.50 10.35
CA MET A 18 -18.52 -1.27 9.98
C MET A 18 -18.35 -0.36 8.77
N VAL A 19 -19.27 -0.40 7.81
CA VAL A 19 -19.27 0.55 6.67
C VAL A 19 -19.49 1.98 7.18
N LYS A 20 -20.43 2.16 8.11
CA LYS A 20 -20.68 3.47 8.71
C LYS A 20 -19.46 4.02 9.46
N ILE A 21 -18.74 3.17 10.20
CA ILE A 21 -17.49 3.58 10.87
C ILE A 21 -16.46 4.07 9.85
N LEU A 22 -16.32 3.39 8.70
CA LEU A 22 -15.40 3.84 7.64
C LEU A 22 -15.79 5.22 7.09
N GLU A 23 -17.09 5.45 6.86
CA GLU A 23 -17.62 6.75 6.42
C GLU A 23 -17.36 7.85 7.47
N ASP A 24 -17.57 7.56 8.76
CA ASP A 24 -17.32 8.48 9.86
C ASP A 24 -15.82 8.83 9.99
N LEU A 25 -14.92 7.94 9.55
CA LEU A 25 -13.47 8.17 9.46
C LEU A 25 -13.05 8.94 8.19
N GLY A 26 -13.97 9.22 7.28
CA GLY A 26 -13.70 9.84 5.97
C GLY A 26 -13.12 8.88 4.93
N ILE A 27 -13.22 7.57 5.15
CA ILE A 27 -12.69 6.54 4.25
C ILE A 27 -13.77 6.13 3.26
N LYS A 28 -13.47 6.23 1.96
CA LYS A 28 -14.41 5.86 0.89
C LYS A 28 -14.60 4.34 0.87
N PRO A 29 -15.83 3.82 0.80
CA PRO A 29 -16.05 2.39 0.64
C PRO A 29 -15.59 1.92 -0.76
N LEU A 30 -15.02 0.72 -0.85
CA LEU A 30 -14.73 0.07 -2.11
C LEU A 30 -16.04 -0.35 -2.80
N GLU A 31 -16.43 0.36 -3.87
CA GLU A 31 -17.66 0.08 -4.61
C GLU A 31 -17.55 -1.18 -5.49
N GLN A 32 -16.42 -1.34 -6.17
CA GLN A 32 -16.17 -2.45 -7.09
C GLN A 32 -14.75 -2.99 -6.92
N GLY A 33 -14.63 -4.30 -6.76
CA GLY A 33 -13.33 -4.96 -6.64
C GLY A 33 -13.42 -6.35 -6.04
N VAL A 34 -12.29 -7.06 -6.03
CA VAL A 34 -12.15 -8.37 -5.39
C VAL A 34 -11.01 -8.32 -4.39
N ILE A 35 -11.34 -8.50 -3.11
CA ILE A 35 -10.34 -8.66 -2.05
C ILE A 35 -9.97 -10.14 -1.94
N LYS A 36 -8.67 -10.44 -2.10
CA LYS A 36 -8.11 -11.79 -2.02
C LYS A 36 -7.35 -12.01 -0.71
N GLY A 37 -6.99 -13.26 -0.44
CA GLY A 37 -6.15 -13.62 0.70
C GLY A 37 -6.87 -13.56 2.05
N MET A 38 -6.08 -13.43 3.12
CA MET A 38 -6.59 -13.47 4.50
C MET A 38 -7.60 -12.37 4.79
N THR A 39 -7.41 -11.16 4.24
CA THR A 39 -8.34 -10.05 4.39
C THR A 39 -9.74 -10.41 3.88
N GLY A 40 -9.83 -11.00 2.68
CA GLY A 40 -11.09 -11.44 2.10
C GLY A 40 -11.76 -12.54 2.92
N VAL A 41 -10.97 -13.51 3.40
CA VAL A 41 -11.46 -14.59 4.28
C VAL A 41 -12.00 -14.02 5.60
N MET A 42 -11.28 -13.09 6.22
CA MET A 42 -11.68 -12.47 7.48
C MET A 42 -12.95 -11.61 7.32
N LEU A 43 -13.05 -10.83 6.25
CA LEU A 43 -14.27 -10.06 5.92
C LEU A 43 -15.46 -11.01 5.67
N GLY A 44 -15.25 -12.09 4.92
CA GLY A 44 -16.27 -13.09 4.64
C GLY A 44 -16.75 -13.83 5.90
N GLU A 45 -15.82 -14.29 6.74
CA GLU A 45 -16.15 -14.94 8.01
C GLU A 45 -16.74 -13.96 9.02
N GLY A 46 -16.30 -12.71 9.01
CA GLY A 46 -16.88 -11.64 9.80
C GLY A 46 -18.35 -11.43 9.47
N ARG A 47 -18.65 -11.29 8.18
CA ARG A 47 -20.02 -11.18 7.68
C ARG A 47 -20.85 -12.43 8.04
N ARG A 48 -20.31 -13.63 7.80
CA ARG A 48 -21.01 -14.90 8.06
C ARG A 48 -21.34 -15.11 9.53
N ARG A 49 -20.46 -14.68 10.44
CA ARG A 49 -20.60 -14.89 11.89
C ARG A 49 -21.13 -13.66 12.64
N GLY A 50 -21.51 -12.59 11.93
CA GLY A 50 -21.96 -11.35 12.53
C GLY A 50 -20.88 -10.67 13.40
N ARG A 51 -19.62 -10.71 12.98
CA ARG A 51 -18.50 -10.05 13.66
C ARG A 51 -18.19 -8.71 12.99
N ASN A 52 -17.82 -7.75 13.82
CA ASN A 52 -17.45 -6.40 13.42
C ASN A 52 -16.01 -6.43 12.91
N ILE A 53 -15.87 -6.61 11.59
CA ILE A 53 -14.61 -6.63 10.87
C ILE A 53 -14.69 -5.61 9.74
N MET A 54 -13.64 -4.82 9.61
CA MET A 54 -13.41 -3.95 8.46
C MET A 54 -11.97 -4.03 8.01
N SER A 55 -11.73 -3.64 6.77
CA SER A 55 -10.41 -3.46 6.18
C SER A 55 -10.26 -2.00 5.76
N ILE A 56 -9.09 -1.43 6.04
CA ILE A 56 -8.63 -0.15 5.50
C ILE A 56 -7.48 -0.48 4.56
N MET A 57 -7.50 0.09 3.38
CA MET A 57 -6.55 -0.15 2.31
C MET A 57 -6.14 1.19 1.72
N VAL A 58 -4.89 1.26 1.32
CA VAL A 58 -4.26 2.45 0.74
C VAL A 58 -3.61 2.00 -0.56
N GLU A 59 -3.65 2.82 -1.60
CA GLU A 59 -2.89 2.54 -2.81
C GLU A 59 -1.38 2.58 -2.49
N ALA A 60 -0.64 1.65 -3.08
CA ALA A 60 0.80 1.51 -2.89
C ALA A 60 1.45 1.05 -4.19
N ASP A 61 2.69 1.47 -4.45
CA ASP A 61 3.43 1.01 -5.63
C ASP A 61 3.74 -0.50 -5.51
N PRO A 62 3.26 -1.37 -6.40
CA PRO A 62 3.50 -2.80 -6.30
C PRO A 62 4.95 -3.21 -6.58
N ARG A 63 5.79 -2.32 -7.11
CA ARG A 63 7.17 -2.61 -7.50
C ARG A 63 8.15 -2.49 -6.33
N PHE A 64 7.80 -1.70 -5.31
CA PHE A 64 8.69 -1.37 -4.20
C PHE A 64 7.93 -1.37 -2.87
N PRO A 65 8.61 -1.63 -1.74
CA PRO A 65 8.00 -1.39 -0.43
C PRO A 65 7.61 0.08 -0.27
N ASP A 66 6.40 0.34 0.23
CA ASP A 66 5.84 1.70 0.34
C ASP A 66 5.49 2.03 1.80
N ALA A 67 6.42 2.70 2.49
CA ALA A 67 6.23 3.12 3.87
C ALA A 67 5.35 4.38 4.00
N ARG A 68 5.24 5.22 2.94
CA ARG A 68 4.32 6.37 2.92
C ARG A 68 2.87 5.91 2.97
N ALA A 69 2.53 4.90 2.17
CA ALA A 69 1.22 4.27 2.21
C ALA A 69 0.88 3.76 3.62
N ALA A 70 1.84 3.11 4.30
CA ALA A 70 1.65 2.67 5.69
C ALA A 70 1.42 3.84 6.67
N ALA A 71 2.14 4.96 6.51
CA ALA A 71 1.95 6.16 7.34
C ALA A 71 0.52 6.72 7.23
N VAL A 72 -0.04 6.78 6.02
CA VAL A 72 -1.43 7.21 5.79
C VAL A 72 -2.43 6.32 6.52
N VAL A 73 -2.20 5.00 6.56
CA VAL A 73 -3.06 4.08 7.33
C VAL A 73 -2.98 4.37 8.83
N ILE A 74 -1.78 4.68 9.35
CA ILE A 74 -1.58 5.03 10.77
C ILE A 74 -2.32 6.31 11.15
N GLU A 75 -2.29 7.34 10.30
CA GLU A 75 -3.06 8.58 10.55
C GLU A 75 -4.56 8.32 10.73
N HIS A 76 -5.12 7.43 9.91
CA HIS A 76 -6.53 7.05 10.01
C HIS A 76 -6.79 6.14 11.21
N LEU A 77 -5.83 5.31 11.58
CA LEU A 77 -5.92 4.47 12.77
C LEU A 77 -5.93 5.30 14.06
N ASN A 78 -5.16 6.39 14.13
CA ASN A 78 -5.18 7.32 15.27
C ASN A 78 -6.56 8.00 15.44
N LYS A 79 -7.26 8.30 14.33
CA LYS A 79 -8.65 8.81 14.38
C LYS A 79 -9.62 7.77 14.96
N LEU A 80 -9.43 6.50 14.60
CA LEU A 80 -10.26 5.39 15.09
C LEU A 80 -9.98 5.05 16.55
N LEU A 81 -8.72 5.15 16.98
CA LEU A 81 -8.25 4.77 18.31
C LEU A 81 -7.68 6.00 19.05
N PRO A 82 -8.51 6.98 19.43
CA PRO A 82 -8.04 8.27 19.96
C PRO A 82 -7.32 8.18 21.32
N MET A 83 -7.35 7.01 21.96
CA MET A 83 -6.61 6.74 23.20
C MET A 83 -5.14 6.35 22.92
N ILE A 84 -4.79 6.11 21.66
CA ILE A 84 -3.46 5.71 21.20
C ILE A 84 -2.97 6.77 20.23
N ASP A 85 -1.74 7.23 20.42
CA ASP A 85 -1.04 8.10 19.49
C ASP A 85 0.12 7.30 18.88
N LEU A 86 -0.05 6.88 17.63
CA LEU A 86 0.98 6.22 16.85
C LEU A 86 1.70 7.28 16.03
N ASP A 87 2.94 7.57 16.40
CA ASP A 87 3.81 8.44 15.62
C ASP A 87 4.14 7.79 14.26
N HIS A 88 3.82 8.51 13.18
CA HIS A 88 4.04 8.07 11.80
C HIS A 88 5.34 8.64 11.20
N GLU A 89 6.01 9.58 11.87
CA GLU A 89 7.30 10.14 11.43
C GLU A 89 8.37 9.07 11.14
N PRO A 90 8.49 7.97 11.93
CA PRO A 90 9.45 6.91 11.61
C PRO A 90 9.20 6.23 10.26
N LEU A 91 7.94 6.13 9.82
CA LEU A 91 7.59 5.55 8.52
C LEU A 91 7.94 6.50 7.37
N MET A 92 7.81 7.81 7.58
CA MET A 92 8.22 8.82 6.60
C MET A 92 9.74 8.80 6.40
N ALA A 93 10.51 8.75 7.49
CA ALA A 93 11.97 8.62 7.42
C ALA A 93 12.41 7.30 6.73
N GLU A 94 11.72 6.20 6.99
CA GLU A 94 11.99 4.91 6.33
C GLU A 94 11.68 5.00 4.82
N ALA A 95 10.60 5.68 4.42
CA ALA A 95 10.28 5.87 3.01
C ALA A 95 11.39 6.63 2.27
N GLU A 96 11.87 7.73 2.84
CA GLU A 96 12.99 8.51 2.30
C GLU A 96 14.25 7.64 2.15
N SER A 97 14.56 6.83 3.17
CA SER A 97 15.71 5.91 3.12
C SER A 97 15.57 4.85 2.02
N LEU A 98 14.38 4.26 1.86
CA LEU A 98 14.12 3.26 0.81
C LEU A 98 14.24 3.88 -0.59
N GLU A 99 13.77 5.11 -0.77
CA GLU A 99 13.88 5.83 -2.05
C GLU A 99 15.34 6.14 -2.41
N GLU A 100 16.15 6.55 -1.44
CA GLU A 100 17.59 6.76 -1.64
C GLU A 100 18.31 5.44 -2.01
N GLN A 101 17.96 4.35 -1.34
CA GLN A 101 18.49 3.02 -1.66
C GLN A 101 18.13 2.61 -3.08
N ILE A 102 16.85 2.75 -3.48
CA ILE A 102 16.39 2.44 -4.85
C ILE A 102 17.13 3.32 -5.87
N ARG A 103 17.26 4.62 -5.61
CA ARG A 103 17.98 5.55 -6.51
C ARG A 103 19.44 5.15 -6.69
N SER A 104 20.15 4.85 -5.60
CA SER A 104 21.56 4.44 -5.66
C SER A 104 21.77 3.13 -6.44
N MET A 105 20.85 2.18 -6.30
CA MET A 105 20.88 0.93 -7.07
C MET A 105 20.67 1.17 -8.56
N MET A 106 19.75 2.07 -8.94
CA MET A 106 19.50 2.42 -10.33
C MET A 106 20.69 3.13 -10.96
N GLU A 107 21.30 4.10 -10.27
CA GLU A 107 22.52 4.78 -10.72
C GLU A 107 23.67 3.78 -10.91
N GLY A 108 23.90 2.89 -9.94
CA GLY A 108 24.93 1.84 -10.05
C GLY A 108 24.71 0.88 -11.23
N ALA A 109 23.46 0.48 -11.48
CA ALA A 109 23.11 -0.35 -12.62
C ALA A 109 23.36 0.37 -13.96
N GLN A 110 23.09 1.67 -14.03
CA GLN A 110 23.27 2.48 -15.23
C GLN A 110 24.76 2.73 -15.54
N LEU A 111 25.59 2.92 -14.52
CA LEU A 111 27.06 2.96 -14.68
C LEU A 111 27.64 1.61 -15.12
N SER A 112 27.11 0.48 -14.64
CA SER A 112 27.60 -0.86 -15.01
C SER A 112 27.22 -1.31 -16.43
N SER A 113 26.23 -0.65 -17.04
CA SER A 113 25.73 -0.96 -18.40
C SER A 113 26.45 -0.17 -19.50
N GLY A 114 27.46 0.64 -19.14
CA GLY A 114 28.16 1.56 -20.04
C GLY A 114 29.43 1.04 -20.72
N ASP A 115 29.87 -0.20 -20.49
CA ASP A 115 31.20 -0.65 -20.95
C ASP A 115 31.25 -2.11 -21.49
N GLY A 116 30.33 -2.45 -22.39
CA GLY A 116 30.28 -3.75 -23.06
C GLY A 116 30.10 -3.65 -24.57
N SER A 117 31.19 -3.84 -25.32
CA SER A 117 31.18 -4.02 -26.78
C SER A 117 30.11 -5.05 -27.23
N PRO A 118 29.31 -4.81 -28.28
CA PRO A 118 28.31 -5.78 -28.73
C PRO A 118 29.02 -6.95 -29.42
N GLY A 119 29.29 -8.00 -28.64
CA GLY A 119 29.72 -9.29 -29.16
C GLY A 119 28.60 -9.93 -29.98
N ALA A 120 28.91 -10.28 -31.23
CA ALA A 120 28.00 -10.67 -32.32
C ALA A 120 27.14 -11.94 -32.12
N ASN A 121 26.92 -12.43 -30.89
CA ASN A 121 26.30 -13.74 -30.62
C ASN A 121 25.06 -13.71 -29.71
N SER A 122 24.46 -12.54 -29.44
CA SER A 122 23.33 -12.40 -28.51
C SER A 122 21.92 -12.65 -29.11
N MET A 123 21.81 -13.17 -30.34
CA MET A 123 20.53 -13.38 -31.03
C MET A 123 20.32 -14.85 -31.45
N LEU A 124 20.54 -15.80 -30.54
CA LEU A 124 20.08 -17.19 -30.73
C LEU A 124 19.05 -17.52 -29.65
N TYR A 125 17.79 -17.66 -30.04
CA TYR A 125 16.75 -18.26 -29.21
C TYR A 125 16.55 -19.72 -29.62
N GLY A 126 16.48 -20.60 -28.64
CA GLY A 126 15.99 -21.98 -28.72
C GLY A 126 14.83 -22.18 -27.78
#